data_AF-A0A816KB62-F1
#
_entry.id   AF-A0A816KB62-F1
#
_cell.length_a   1.000
_cell.length_b   1.000
_cell.length_c   1.000
_cell.angle_alpha   90.00
_cell.angle_beta   90.00
_cell.angle_gamma   90.00
#
_symmetry.space_group_name_H-M   'P 1'
#
loop_
_entity.id
_entity.type
_entity.pdbx_description
1 polymer ?
#
loop_
_entity_poly.entity_id
_entity_poly.type
_entity_poly.pdbx_seq_one_letter_code
_entity_poly.pdbx_strand_id
1 'polypeptide(L)'
;MTRRLTSSLSHRSSSSDNPKRKLDENGVENLLLPKMKRHEVSAESSSGSESTRLQIFVRMMSGGKTTVIHADKNDTVEQLHHRMELKTKIPAKEQRVIYKGKQVQLEHSLSYYSIEQDSSLHLLGRMQSTEHPVAWRTVDDIMYAVFRMLRGDWFVSVNNINDILVTFFDTMPKKATCEYLEIFLNSSVPAALVMLFASPLETNKSGAKSSIKLFFASCIDLPDHQQRCFLPVVLEFFRLLRKVCPRNKLYVSCRNTLGSVLESVYSSGESRSCFLSIGDEIFPCVRELAKLMVKQLVDDDDDSGPPSPCYVQKVSSFWQPLRYSIQNQAETFTLIALPLQNNVQGKLYHIFEKLLNAMGKGMSRLESILARRGAVSAKCSHYLAILKIVSSMSELYQGGKERVARLLSSRKASFGALVLKFAKTGDDDDHQWIFEYKEATTFESRRHLAMLLFPDVEEEEEDYE
;
A
#
# COMPACT_ATOMS: atom_id res chain seq x y z
N MET A 1 -63.39 -20.08 9.63
CA MET A 1 -62.20 -19.20 9.57
C MET A 1 -61.72 -18.97 10.99
N THR A 2 -60.82 -19.82 11.51
CA THR A 2 -60.52 -19.86 12.95
C THR A 2 -59.26 -20.70 13.24
N ARG A 3 -58.33 -20.18 14.05
CA ARG A 3 -57.62 -20.82 15.19
C ARG A 3 -56.44 -19.93 15.63
N ARG A 4 -56.35 -19.36 16.84
CA ARG A 4 -56.39 -19.82 18.26
C ARG A 4 -55.02 -20.25 18.82
N LEU A 5 -54.63 -19.54 19.91
CA LEU A 5 -54.04 -19.97 21.20
C LEU A 5 -52.57 -20.47 21.18
N THR A 6 -51.68 -20.28 22.18
CA THR A 6 -51.74 -20.19 23.67
C THR A 6 -50.51 -19.37 24.18
N SER A 7 -50.52 -18.54 25.25
CA SER A 7 -50.34 -18.84 26.72
C SER A 7 -49.35 -19.99 27.01
N SER A 8 -48.46 -20.05 28.02
CA SER A 8 -48.34 -19.42 29.36
C SER A 8 -47.15 -20.08 30.12
N LEU A 9 -46.72 -19.43 31.22
CA LEU A 9 -46.16 -19.99 32.48
C LEU A 9 -44.63 -20.16 32.71
N SER A 10 -44.20 -19.37 33.69
CA SER A 10 -43.19 -19.52 34.77
C SER A 10 -42.76 -20.93 35.22
N HIS A 11 -41.51 -21.10 35.68
CA HIS A 11 -41.14 -21.15 37.12
C HIS A 11 -39.64 -21.50 37.41
N ARG A 12 -39.10 -20.82 38.43
CA ARG A 12 -38.22 -21.27 39.55
C ARG A 12 -36.83 -21.92 39.32
N SER A 13 -35.82 -21.18 39.81
CA SER A 13 -34.74 -21.56 40.73
C SER A 13 -34.69 -22.99 41.32
N SER A 14 -33.53 -23.65 41.27
CA SER A 14 -32.55 -23.80 42.39
C SER A 14 -31.62 -25.03 42.26
N SER A 15 -30.33 -24.83 42.60
CA SER A 15 -29.46 -25.75 43.37
C SER A 15 -28.77 -26.99 42.73
N SER A 16 -27.49 -27.06 43.08
CA SER A 16 -26.59 -28.19 43.39
C SER A 16 -25.76 -28.92 42.32
N ASP A 17 -24.55 -29.22 42.81
CA ASP A 17 -23.71 -30.38 42.53
C ASP A 17 -22.61 -30.30 41.46
N ASN A 18 -21.43 -30.03 41.99
CA ASN A 18 -20.14 -30.51 41.52
C ASN A 18 -20.05 -32.03 41.77
N PRO A 19 -19.44 -32.83 40.87
CA PRO A 19 -18.41 -33.74 41.37
C PRO A 19 -17.18 -33.94 40.45
N LYS A 20 -16.09 -34.25 41.15
CA LYS A 20 -14.73 -34.66 40.74
C LYS A 20 -14.68 -35.90 39.81
N ARG A 21 -13.63 -35.98 38.95
CA ARG A 21 -12.75 -37.15 38.62
C ARG A 21 -11.87 -36.80 37.38
N LYS A 22 -10.54 -36.67 37.49
CA LYS A 22 -9.43 -37.67 37.51
C LYS A 22 -9.03 -38.24 36.13
N LEU A 23 -7.72 -38.20 35.85
CA LEU A 23 -6.83 -39.06 35.02
C LEU A 23 -5.75 -38.15 34.39
N ASP A 24 -4.50 -38.14 34.89
CA ASP A 24 -3.37 -39.06 34.62
C ASP A 24 -2.92 -38.99 33.14
N GLU A 25 -1.68 -39.13 32.69
CA GLU A 25 -0.29 -39.06 33.19
C GLU A 25 0.57 -39.16 31.90
N ASN A 26 1.77 -38.57 31.91
CA ASN A 26 2.99 -39.03 31.24
C ASN A 26 3.18 -39.00 29.69
N GLY A 27 4.26 -38.33 29.31
CA GLY A 27 5.17 -38.66 28.21
C GLY A 27 5.97 -37.43 27.75
N VAL A 28 7.30 -37.37 27.59
CA VAL A 28 8.42 -38.32 27.72
C VAL A 28 9.72 -37.48 27.80
N GLU A 29 10.67 -37.90 28.64
CA GLU A 29 12.16 -37.84 28.65
C GLU A 29 12.95 -36.80 27.81
N ASN A 30 13.80 -35.98 28.45
CA ASN A 30 15.25 -36.15 28.78
C ASN A 30 16.23 -35.84 27.63
N LEU A 31 17.20 -34.95 27.92
CA LEU A 31 18.65 -35.02 27.61
C LEU A 31 19.29 -33.71 28.13
N LEU A 32 19.81 -33.70 29.36
CA LEU A 32 21.23 -33.90 29.74
C LEU A 32 22.13 -32.67 29.55
N LEU A 33 22.47 -32.00 30.66
CA LEU A 33 23.78 -31.38 30.91
C LEU A 33 24.14 -31.52 32.42
N PRO A 34 25.43 -31.59 32.79
CA PRO A 34 25.92 -32.38 33.92
C PRO A 34 26.12 -31.59 35.22
N LYS A 35 26.00 -32.33 36.35
CA LYS A 35 26.28 -31.89 37.72
C LYS A 35 27.77 -31.98 38.07
N MET A 36 28.32 -30.94 38.71
CA MET A 36 29.43 -30.97 39.68
C MET A 36 29.23 -29.75 40.60
N LYS A 37 29.45 -29.71 41.91
CA LYS A 37 29.68 -30.66 43.01
C LYS A 37 29.29 -29.88 44.28
N ARG A 38 28.55 -30.47 45.23
CA ARG A 38 28.34 -29.89 46.57
C ARG A 38 29.56 -30.17 47.46
N HIS A 39 29.95 -29.18 48.26
CA HIS A 39 30.61 -29.38 49.55
C HIS A 39 29.76 -28.70 50.62
N GLU A 40 29.39 -29.48 51.63
CA GLU A 40 28.70 -29.05 52.86
C GLU A 40 29.73 -28.53 53.86
N VAL A 41 29.42 -27.43 54.56
CA VAL A 41 29.71 -27.29 56.00
C VAL A 41 28.60 -26.42 56.66
N SER A 42 27.90 -27.08 57.59
CA SER A 42 27.26 -26.66 58.85
C SER A 42 26.92 -25.19 59.19
N ALA A 43 25.61 -25.00 59.44
CA ALA A 43 24.92 -24.45 60.63
C ALA A 43 25.25 -23.07 61.25
N GLU A 44 24.13 -22.42 61.62
CA GLU A 44 23.92 -21.29 62.56
C GLU A 44 24.05 -19.84 62.05
N SER A 45 22.92 -19.21 61.77
CA SER A 45 22.26 -18.28 62.72
C SER A 45 21.15 -17.50 62.02
N SER A 46 19.99 -17.47 62.67
CA SER A 46 18.81 -16.70 62.27
C SER A 46 19.09 -15.19 62.32
N SER A 47 18.92 -14.49 61.20
CA SER A 47 18.65 -13.05 61.24
C SER A 47 17.78 -12.65 60.05
N GLY A 48 16.75 -11.86 60.36
CA GLY A 48 15.84 -11.12 59.48
C GLY A 48 15.64 -11.61 58.04
N SER A 49 14.41 -12.02 57.72
CA SER A 49 13.86 -11.93 56.37
C SER A 49 13.86 -10.46 55.92
N GLU A 50 15.03 -9.91 55.54
CA GLU A 50 15.12 -8.71 54.73
C GLU A 50 14.42 -9.03 53.42
N SER A 51 13.40 -8.25 53.08
CA SER A 51 12.80 -8.29 51.75
C SER A 51 13.91 -8.00 50.75
N THR A 52 14.39 -9.05 50.05
CA THR A 52 15.41 -8.93 49.00
C THR A 52 14.91 -8.14 47.79
N ARG A 53 13.60 -7.85 47.77
CA ARG A 53 12.91 -7.08 46.74
C ARG A 53 13.13 -5.59 46.94
N LEU A 54 13.80 -5.00 45.96
CA LEU A 54 14.10 -3.57 45.84
C LEU A 54 13.06 -2.87 44.97
N GLN A 55 12.73 -1.63 45.34
CA GLN A 55 12.04 -0.66 44.50
C GLN A 55 13.06 0.36 43.99
N ILE A 56 13.18 0.49 42.67
CA ILE A 56 14.18 1.32 42.01
C ILE A 56 13.47 2.38 41.16
N PHE A 57 13.89 3.63 41.29
CA PHE A 57 13.39 4.74 40.50
C PHE A 57 14.25 4.92 39.25
N VAL A 58 13.66 4.71 38.08
CA VAL A 58 14.34 4.91 36.80
C VAL A 58 13.85 6.20 36.16
N ARG A 59 14.73 7.19 36.02
CA ARG A 59 14.44 8.47 35.35
C ARG A 59 14.93 8.45 33.91
N MET A 60 14.03 8.72 32.96
CA MET A 60 14.39 8.90 31.55
C MET A 60 14.91 10.32 31.29
N MET A 61 16.04 10.45 30.60
CA MET A 61 16.66 11.77 30.37
C MET A 61 15.96 12.61 29.30
N SER A 62 15.34 12.01 28.29
CA SER A 62 14.71 12.73 27.17
C SER A 62 13.31 13.29 27.49
N GLY A 63 12.71 12.94 28.62
CA GLY A 63 11.34 13.33 28.94
C GLY A 63 11.00 13.47 30.42
N GLY A 64 11.98 13.38 31.33
CA GLY A 64 11.79 13.57 32.77
C GLY A 64 10.91 12.53 33.48
N LYS A 65 10.30 11.60 32.73
CA LYS A 65 9.41 10.55 33.24
C LYS A 65 10.18 9.59 34.15
N THR A 66 9.69 9.44 35.37
CA THR A 66 10.24 8.50 36.35
C THR A 66 9.32 7.27 36.43
N THR A 67 9.89 6.09 36.25
CA THR A 67 9.18 4.80 36.31
C THR A 67 9.76 3.96 37.45
N VAL A 68 8.89 3.26 38.17
CA VAL A 68 9.29 2.37 39.27
C VAL A 68 9.51 0.95 38.75
N ILE A 69 10.67 0.37 39.04
CA ILE A 69 11.04 -1.01 38.70
C ILE A 69 11.26 -1.81 39.99
N HIS A 70 10.75 -3.04 40.02
CA HIS A 70 10.99 -3.95 41.13
C HIS A 70 12.03 -5.00 40.72
N ALA A 71 13.10 -5.13 41.48
CA ALA A 71 14.22 -6.05 41.24
C ALA A 71 14.67 -6.71 42.55
N ASP A 72 15.50 -7.75 42.48
CA ASP A 72 16.15 -8.32 43.66
C ASP A 72 17.57 -7.75 43.84
N LYS A 73 18.07 -7.65 45.07
CA LYS A 73 19.45 -7.24 45.37
C LYS A 73 20.50 -8.11 44.65
N ASN A 74 20.18 -9.38 44.39
CA ASN A 74 21.04 -10.31 43.68
C ASN A 74 20.82 -10.35 42.17
N ASP A 75 19.83 -9.61 41.64
CA ASP A 75 19.62 -9.53 40.19
C ASP A 75 20.86 -8.91 39.52
N THR A 76 21.15 -9.35 38.30
CA THR A 76 22.17 -8.72 37.44
C THR A 76 21.64 -7.44 36.81
N VAL A 77 22.54 -6.56 36.41
CA VAL A 77 22.17 -5.36 35.64
C VAL A 77 21.53 -5.76 34.30
N GLU A 78 21.91 -6.88 33.69
CA GLU A 78 21.23 -7.45 32.53
C GLU A 78 19.75 -7.77 32.80
N GLN A 79 19.44 -8.42 33.92
CA GLN A 79 18.05 -8.69 34.32
C GLN A 79 17.27 -7.40 34.59
N LEU A 80 17.92 -6.38 35.16
CA LEU A 80 17.33 -5.06 35.34
C LEU A 80 16.96 -4.41 33.98
N HIS A 81 17.82 -4.52 32.96
CA HIS A 81 17.54 -4.03 31.61
C HIS A 81 16.29 -4.66 30.98
N HIS A 82 16.11 -5.97 31.13
CA HIS A 82 14.91 -6.66 30.67
C HIS A 82 13.65 -6.23 31.43
N ARG A 83 13.73 -6.07 32.75
CA ARG A 83 12.61 -5.55 33.55
C ARG A 83 12.23 -4.12 33.13
N MET A 84 13.23 -3.31 32.78
CA MET A 84 13.03 -1.95 32.28
C MET A 84 12.38 -1.95 30.89
N GLU A 85 12.80 -2.82 29.98
CA GLU A 85 12.23 -2.97 28.64
C GLU A 85 10.72 -3.22 28.67
N LEU A 86 10.27 -4.09 29.58
CA LEU A 86 8.84 -4.39 29.76
C LEU A 86 8.01 -3.13 30.12
N LYS A 87 8.61 -2.16 30.81
CA LYS A 87 7.94 -0.95 31.31
C LYS A 87 8.17 0.28 30.43
N THR A 88 9.33 0.40 29.79
CA THR A 88 9.71 1.57 28.98
C THR A 88 9.53 1.33 27.48
N LYS A 89 9.42 0.07 27.05
CA LYS A 89 9.39 -0.34 25.63
C LYS A 89 10.68 -0.03 24.85
N ILE A 90 11.78 0.27 25.55
CA ILE A 90 13.11 0.44 24.95
C ILE A 90 13.81 -0.93 24.99
N PRO A 91 14.27 -1.51 23.87
CA PRO A 91 14.95 -2.81 23.85
C PRO A 91 16.17 -2.87 24.78
N ALA A 92 16.37 -3.96 25.55
CA ALA A 92 17.47 -4.06 26.51
C ALA A 92 18.86 -3.75 25.93
N LYS A 93 19.11 -4.19 24.69
CA LYS A 93 20.36 -3.92 23.94
C LYS A 93 20.60 -2.43 23.64
N GLU A 94 19.55 -1.63 23.63
CA GLU A 94 19.56 -0.20 23.34
C GLU A 94 19.51 0.64 24.61
N GLN A 95 19.59 0.03 25.79
CA GLN A 95 19.56 0.76 27.04
C GLN A 95 20.99 1.02 27.57
N ARG A 96 21.15 2.16 28.24
CA ARG A 96 22.33 2.56 28.99
C ARG A 96 21.88 3.09 30.33
N VAL A 97 22.27 2.41 31.40
CA VAL A 97 21.88 2.77 32.76
C VAL A 97 23.05 3.44 33.47
N ILE A 98 22.78 4.60 34.09
CA ILE A 98 23.75 5.39 34.84
C ILE A 98 23.31 5.47 36.30
N TYR A 99 24.22 5.12 37.20
CA TYR A 99 24.07 5.24 38.64
C TYR A 99 25.26 5.98 39.23
N LYS A 100 25.01 6.98 40.10
CA LYS A 100 26.03 7.86 40.70
C LYS A 100 27.06 8.40 39.70
N GLY A 101 26.59 8.78 38.51
CA GLY A 101 27.43 9.34 37.44
C GLY A 101 28.28 8.32 36.67
N LYS A 102 28.19 7.02 36.98
CA LYS A 102 28.89 5.93 36.26
C LYS A 102 27.90 5.03 35.53
N GLN A 103 28.27 4.61 34.33
CA GLN A 103 27.53 3.58 33.62
C GLN A 103 27.73 2.23 34.32
N VAL A 104 26.63 1.55 34.64
CA VAL A 104 26.66 0.20 35.20
C VAL A 104 26.84 -0.83 34.07
N GLN A 105 27.66 -1.85 34.32
CA GLN A 105 27.99 -2.92 33.38
C GLN A 105 27.04 -4.12 33.58
N LEU A 106 26.80 -4.89 32.53
CA LEU A 106 25.75 -5.93 32.48
C LEU A 106 26.07 -7.12 33.40
N GLU A 107 27.36 -7.40 33.57
CA GLU A 107 27.92 -8.61 34.17
C GLU A 107 27.88 -8.59 35.71
N HIS A 108 27.58 -7.44 36.30
CA HIS A 108 27.59 -7.26 37.75
C HIS A 108 26.17 -7.21 38.35
N SER A 109 26.06 -7.59 39.62
CA SER A 109 24.79 -7.54 40.36
C SER A 109 24.44 -6.11 40.81
N LEU A 110 23.18 -5.88 41.16
CA LEU A 110 22.75 -4.63 41.77
C LEU A 110 23.46 -4.37 43.11
N SER A 111 23.71 -5.41 43.90
CA SER A 111 24.50 -5.34 45.13
C SER A 111 25.93 -4.90 44.92
N TYR A 112 26.59 -5.31 43.82
CA TYR A 112 27.95 -4.91 43.49
C TYR A 112 28.07 -3.39 43.30
N TYR A 113 27.05 -2.76 42.71
CA TYR A 113 26.99 -1.31 42.55
C TYR A 113 26.44 -0.56 43.78
N SER A 114 26.11 -1.27 44.86
CA SER A 114 25.42 -0.68 46.03
C SER A 114 24.13 0.05 45.61
N ILE A 115 23.35 -0.59 44.75
CA ILE A 115 21.99 -0.16 44.40
C ILE A 115 21.05 -0.75 45.44
N GLU A 116 20.40 0.15 46.19
CA GLU A 116 19.53 -0.18 47.32
C GLU A 116 18.09 0.25 47.05
N GLN A 117 17.22 0.00 48.03
CA GLN A 117 15.85 0.47 48.03
C GLN A 117 15.80 1.98 47.77
N ASP A 118 14.87 2.39 46.91
CA ASP A 118 14.62 3.78 46.52
C ASP A 118 15.78 4.47 45.78
N SER A 119 16.75 3.69 45.27
CA SER A 119 17.82 4.24 44.43
C SER A 119 17.29 4.84 43.14
N SER A 120 17.84 6.00 42.75
CA SER A 120 17.53 6.68 41.49
C SER A 120 18.58 6.42 40.42
N LEU A 121 18.17 5.79 39.33
CA LEU A 121 19.01 5.47 38.17
C LEU A 121 18.55 6.29 36.97
N HIS A 122 19.49 6.68 36.11
CA HIS A 122 19.18 7.36 34.86
C HIS A 122 19.22 6.37 33.71
N LEU A 123 18.13 6.30 32.94
CA LEU A 123 18.07 5.53 31.70
C LEU A 123 18.31 6.44 30.51
N LEU A 124 19.30 6.06 29.72
CA LEU A 124 19.60 6.60 28.41
C LEU A 124 19.34 5.54 27.34
N GLY A 125 18.87 5.95 26.16
CA GLY A 125 19.00 5.13 24.97
C GLY A 125 20.44 5.16 24.48
N ARG A 126 21.04 4.01 24.18
CA ARG A 126 22.22 3.95 23.31
C ARG A 126 21.78 4.46 21.95
N MET A 127 22.33 5.58 21.50
CA MET A 127 22.38 5.84 20.07
C MET A 127 23.32 4.79 19.48
N GLN A 128 22.80 3.61 19.13
CA GLN A 128 23.44 2.84 18.08
C GLN A 128 23.43 3.75 16.85
N SER A 129 24.49 3.72 16.04
CA SER A 129 24.45 4.27 14.69
C SER A 129 23.21 3.66 14.03
N THR A 130 22.09 4.38 14.04
CA THR A 130 20.88 3.95 13.34
C THR A 130 21.34 3.72 11.92
N GLU A 131 21.04 2.56 11.34
CA GLU A 131 21.25 2.39 9.91
C GLU A 131 20.58 3.59 9.22
N HIS A 132 21.37 4.30 8.41
CA HIS A 132 20.96 5.53 7.73
C HIS A 132 20.62 6.72 8.67
N PRO A 133 21.61 7.28 9.42
CA PRO A 133 21.36 8.39 10.37
C PRO A 133 20.84 9.66 9.69
N VAL A 134 21.12 9.84 8.40
CA VAL A 134 20.62 10.97 7.59
C VAL A 134 19.10 10.86 7.42
N ALA A 135 18.56 9.65 7.20
CA ALA A 135 17.12 9.43 7.04
C ALA A 135 16.37 9.78 8.34
N TRP A 136 16.86 9.31 9.48
CA TRP A 136 16.28 9.60 10.80
C TRP A 136 16.31 11.09 11.14
N ARG A 137 17.44 11.76 10.91
CA ARG A 137 17.54 13.22 11.10
C ARG A 137 16.55 13.97 10.23
N THR A 138 16.43 13.57 8.96
CA THR A 138 15.44 14.17 8.05
C THR A 138 14.03 14.02 8.60
N VAL A 139 13.65 12.83 9.06
CA VAL A 139 12.34 12.58 9.67
C VAL A 139 12.12 13.50 10.87
N ASP A 140 13.09 13.59 11.76
CA ASP A 140 13.00 14.45 12.96
C ASP A 140 12.88 15.93 12.59
N ASP A 141 13.66 16.40 11.61
CA ASP A 141 13.66 17.79 11.14
C ASP A 141 12.32 18.15 10.49
N ILE A 142 11.75 17.27 9.65
CA ILE A 142 10.42 17.46 9.05
C ILE A 142 9.37 17.50 10.16
N MET A 143 9.37 16.54 11.08
CA MET A 143 8.40 16.48 12.17
C MET A 143 8.48 17.72 13.05
N TYR A 144 9.68 18.17 13.39
CA TYR A 144 9.92 19.39 14.15
C TYR A 144 9.35 20.63 13.44
N ALA A 145 9.61 20.77 12.14
CA ALA A 145 9.07 21.86 11.34
C ALA A 145 7.54 21.83 11.30
N VAL A 146 6.93 20.66 11.01
CA VAL A 146 5.47 20.50 10.97
C VAL A 146 4.83 20.86 12.32
N PHE A 147 5.38 20.38 13.44
CA PHE A 147 4.82 20.69 14.76
C PHE A 147 4.87 22.17 15.11
N ARG A 148 5.95 22.89 14.74
CA ARG A 148 6.04 24.34 14.94
C ARG A 148 5.01 25.09 14.10
N MET A 149 4.85 24.70 12.84
CA MET A 149 3.87 25.30 11.93
C MET A 149 2.43 25.06 12.39
N LEU A 150 2.12 23.87 12.92
CA LEU A 150 0.81 23.57 13.50
C LEU A 150 0.50 24.40 14.76
N ARG A 151 1.54 24.83 15.50
CA ARG A 151 1.41 25.73 16.65
C ARG A 151 1.28 27.21 16.26
N GLY A 152 1.38 27.54 14.97
CA GLY A 152 1.27 28.92 14.49
C GLY A 152 2.55 29.74 14.63
N ASP A 153 3.71 29.08 14.67
CA ASP A 153 5.00 29.75 14.70
C ASP A 153 5.39 30.28 13.31
N TRP A 154 5.45 31.61 13.15
CA TRP A 154 5.64 32.28 11.86
C TRP A 154 7.09 32.30 11.37
N PHE A 155 8.07 31.95 12.23
CA PHE A 155 9.49 31.97 11.85
C PHE A 155 9.92 30.70 11.07
N VAL A 156 9.12 29.64 11.10
CA VAL A 156 9.38 28.42 10.32
C VAL A 156 8.57 28.49 9.04
N SER A 157 9.27 28.71 7.92
CA SER A 157 8.64 28.68 6.61
C SER A 157 8.43 27.24 6.14
N VAL A 158 7.38 27.01 5.36
CA VAL A 158 7.16 25.71 4.70
C VAL A 158 8.27 25.41 3.67
N ASN A 159 8.94 26.45 3.17
CA ASN A 159 10.12 26.27 2.33
C ASN A 159 11.20 25.45 3.05
N ASN A 160 11.29 25.55 4.38
CA ASN A 160 12.21 24.73 5.15
C ASN A 160 11.90 23.23 4.99
N ILE A 161 10.62 22.83 4.91
CA ILE A 161 10.26 21.42 4.68
C ILE A 161 10.65 20.99 3.26
N ASN A 162 10.43 21.84 2.26
CA ASN A 162 10.84 21.53 0.88
C ASN A 162 12.36 21.39 0.78
N ASP A 163 13.12 22.28 1.41
CA ASP A 163 14.58 22.25 1.40
C ASP A 163 15.12 20.97 2.09
N ILE A 164 14.48 20.57 3.20
CA ILE A 164 14.79 19.29 3.88
C ILE A 164 14.49 18.10 2.95
N LEU A 165 13.34 18.11 2.25
CA LEU A 165 12.98 17.05 1.31
C LEU A 165 13.92 16.97 0.11
N VAL A 166 14.31 18.11 -0.48
CA VAL A 166 15.31 18.14 -1.57
C VAL A 166 16.62 17.53 -1.06
N THR A 167 17.11 17.98 0.08
CA THR A 167 18.33 17.46 0.70
C THR A 167 18.22 15.95 0.97
N PHE A 168 17.06 15.48 1.42
CA PHE A 168 16.81 14.06 1.65
C PHE A 168 16.97 13.24 0.36
N PHE A 169 16.34 13.67 -0.73
CA PHE A 169 16.44 12.97 -2.01
C PHE A 169 17.84 13.05 -2.62
N ASP A 170 18.54 14.17 -2.46
CA ASP A 170 19.91 14.34 -2.96
C ASP A 170 20.92 13.49 -2.19
N THR A 171 20.70 13.30 -0.89
CA THR A 171 21.61 12.53 -0.01
C THR A 171 21.27 11.04 0.07
N MET A 172 20.09 10.64 -0.41
CA MET A 172 19.63 9.25 -0.38
C MET A 172 20.47 8.36 -1.31
N PRO A 173 21.16 7.33 -0.79
CA PRO A 173 21.92 6.42 -1.62
C PRO A 173 20.99 5.56 -2.50
N LYS A 174 21.32 5.46 -3.79
CA LYS A 174 20.57 4.63 -4.77
C LYS A 174 20.44 3.15 -4.38
N LYS A 175 21.43 2.62 -3.65
CA LYS A 175 21.43 1.22 -3.18
C LYS A 175 20.62 0.99 -1.91
N ALA A 176 20.33 2.06 -1.16
CA ALA A 176 19.62 2.00 0.12
C ALA A 176 18.26 2.72 0.07
N THR A 177 17.72 2.92 -1.14
CA THR A 177 16.51 3.73 -1.36
C THR A 177 15.30 3.13 -0.66
N CYS A 178 15.16 1.80 -0.69
CA CYS A 178 14.04 1.12 -0.03
C CYS A 178 14.11 1.28 1.50
N GLU A 179 15.30 1.16 2.10
CA GLU A 179 15.52 1.31 3.54
C GLU A 179 15.24 2.75 4.03
N TYR A 180 15.68 3.76 3.26
CA TYR A 180 15.38 5.17 3.56
C TYR A 180 13.88 5.45 3.51
N LEU A 181 13.19 4.93 2.49
CA LEU A 181 11.76 5.10 2.32
C LEU A 181 10.95 4.28 3.32
N GLU A 182 11.46 3.15 3.80
CA GLU A 182 10.86 2.37 4.88
C GLU A 182 10.93 3.13 6.21
N ILE A 183 12.05 3.78 6.53
CA ILE A 183 12.15 4.68 7.68
C ILE A 183 11.12 5.81 7.56
N PHE A 184 11.01 6.41 6.37
CA PHE A 184 10.04 7.46 6.11
C PHE A 184 8.59 6.95 6.24
N LEU A 185 8.28 5.77 5.72
CA LEU A 185 6.96 5.13 5.80
C LEU A 185 6.54 4.84 7.24
N ASN A 186 7.45 4.26 8.02
CA ASN A 186 7.22 3.88 9.41
C ASN A 186 7.22 5.09 10.36
N SER A 187 7.63 6.26 9.88
CA SER A 187 7.53 7.52 10.61
C SER A 187 6.10 8.10 10.57
N SER A 188 5.87 9.16 11.36
CA SER A 188 4.63 9.94 11.31
C SER A 188 4.61 11.02 10.21
N VAL A 189 5.66 11.13 9.39
CA VAL A 189 5.81 12.23 8.42
C VAL A 189 4.66 12.27 7.39
N PRO A 190 4.28 11.17 6.69
CA PRO A 190 3.18 11.22 5.73
C PRO A 190 1.87 11.75 6.35
N ALA A 191 1.52 11.24 7.53
CA ALA A 191 0.35 11.67 8.28
C ALA A 191 0.44 13.13 8.75
N ALA A 192 1.61 13.56 9.23
CA ALA A 192 1.86 14.92 9.70
C ALA A 192 1.76 15.94 8.55
N LEU A 193 2.30 15.62 7.36
CA LEU A 193 2.17 16.48 6.18
C LEU A 193 0.72 16.59 5.70
N VAL A 194 -0.04 15.49 5.69
CA VAL A 194 -1.46 15.53 5.34
C VAL A 194 -2.28 16.29 6.39
N MET A 195 -1.92 16.18 7.67
CA MET A 195 -2.53 16.95 8.75
C MET A 195 -2.24 18.44 8.61
N LEU A 196 -1.00 18.81 8.27
CA LEU A 196 -0.61 20.18 7.98
C LEU A 196 -1.38 20.73 6.77
N PHE A 197 -1.62 19.90 5.74
CA PHE A 197 -2.47 20.24 4.62
C PHE A 197 -3.95 20.46 5.02
N ALA A 198 -4.43 19.70 6.00
CA ALA A 198 -5.79 19.84 6.55
C ALA A 198 -5.95 21.05 7.50
N SER A 199 -4.87 21.75 7.82
CA SER A 199 -4.88 22.92 8.71
C SER A 199 -5.81 24.03 8.19
N PRO A 200 -6.46 24.80 9.10
CA PRO A 200 -7.24 25.96 8.71
C PRO A 200 -6.38 27.12 8.18
N LEU A 201 -5.08 27.12 8.47
CA LEU A 201 -4.16 28.15 8.00
C LEU A 201 -3.78 27.91 6.54
N GLU A 202 -4.03 28.88 5.67
CA GLU A 202 -3.80 28.72 4.23
C GLU A 202 -2.31 28.65 3.86
N THR A 203 -1.44 29.26 4.67
CA THR A 203 0.03 29.12 4.56
C THR A 203 0.46 27.67 4.81
N ASN A 204 -0.05 27.03 5.86
CA ASN A 204 0.20 25.62 6.15
C ASN A 204 -0.35 24.71 5.04
N LYS A 205 -1.57 24.98 4.56
CA LYS A 205 -2.18 24.21 3.48
C LYS A 205 -1.38 24.29 2.18
N SER A 206 -1.11 25.50 1.70
CA SER A 206 -0.37 25.73 0.45
C SER A 206 1.04 25.14 0.53
N GLY A 207 1.69 25.31 1.68
CA GLY A 207 2.99 24.74 1.96
C GLY A 207 3.02 23.22 1.96
N ALA A 208 2.19 22.57 2.77
CA ALA A 208 2.11 21.12 2.81
C ALA A 208 1.75 20.52 1.44
N LYS A 209 0.88 21.19 0.68
CA LYS A 209 0.58 20.83 -0.70
C LYS A 209 1.82 20.87 -1.58
N SER A 210 2.69 21.88 -1.41
CA SER A 210 3.96 21.99 -2.13
C SER A 210 4.90 20.83 -1.76
N SER A 211 5.07 20.55 -0.47
CA SER A 211 5.96 19.48 0.01
C SER A 211 5.51 18.09 -0.45
N ILE A 212 4.20 17.81 -0.38
CA ILE A 212 3.64 16.54 -0.87
C ILE A 212 3.81 16.42 -2.39
N LYS A 213 3.61 17.52 -3.14
CA LYS A 213 3.84 17.53 -4.59
C LYS A 213 5.31 17.35 -4.96
N LEU A 214 6.21 17.96 -4.20
CA LEU A 214 7.65 17.79 -4.38
C LEU A 214 8.04 16.33 -4.20
N PHE A 215 7.56 15.69 -3.11
CA PHE A 215 7.75 14.26 -2.90
C PHE A 215 7.29 13.44 -4.11
N PHE A 216 6.08 13.71 -4.63
CA PHE A 216 5.55 13.00 -5.80
C PHE A 216 6.35 13.24 -7.09
N ALA A 217 6.90 14.45 -7.28
CA ALA A 217 7.77 14.73 -8.42
C ALA A 217 9.06 13.92 -8.32
N SER A 218 9.71 13.93 -7.15
CA SER A 218 10.92 13.16 -6.89
C SER A 218 10.72 11.64 -7.04
N CYS A 219 9.50 11.13 -6.82
CA CYS A 219 9.19 9.72 -7.11
C CYS A 219 9.28 9.39 -8.60
N ILE A 220 8.79 10.29 -9.46
CA ILE A 220 8.65 10.06 -10.91
C ILE A 220 9.97 10.35 -11.63
N ASP A 221 10.79 11.26 -11.10
CA ASP A 221 12.09 11.62 -11.69
C ASP A 221 13.15 10.49 -11.57
N LEU A 222 12.90 9.47 -10.75
CA LEU A 222 13.81 8.35 -10.53
C LEU A 222 13.60 7.21 -11.55
N PRO A 223 14.65 6.43 -11.88
CA PRO A 223 14.53 5.27 -12.78
C PRO A 223 13.51 4.22 -12.31
N ASP A 224 12.90 3.52 -13.27
CA ASP A 224 11.78 2.57 -13.03
C ASP A 224 12.03 1.54 -11.94
N HIS A 225 13.22 0.95 -11.90
CA HIS A 225 13.60 -0.05 -10.89
C HIS A 225 13.58 0.50 -9.44
N GLN A 226 13.70 1.82 -9.26
CA GLN A 226 13.65 2.46 -7.93
C GLN A 226 12.25 2.93 -7.55
N GLN A 227 11.37 3.19 -8.52
CA GLN A 227 10.00 3.65 -8.27
C GLN A 227 9.21 2.64 -7.43
N ARG A 228 9.55 1.35 -7.51
CA ARG A 228 8.97 0.30 -6.67
C ARG A 228 9.10 0.58 -5.17
N CYS A 229 10.24 1.13 -4.72
CA CYS A 229 10.45 1.45 -3.30
C CYS A 229 9.51 2.56 -2.81
N PHE A 230 8.98 3.40 -3.72
CA PHE A 230 8.05 4.47 -3.38
C PHE A 230 6.60 4.02 -3.27
N LEU A 231 6.23 2.87 -3.86
CA LEU A 231 4.86 2.38 -3.90
C LEU A 231 4.21 2.35 -2.51
N PRO A 232 4.84 1.81 -1.43
CA PRO A 232 4.26 1.82 -0.10
C PRO A 232 3.98 3.22 0.45
N VAL A 233 4.92 4.17 0.23
CA VAL A 233 4.80 5.54 0.73
C VAL A 233 3.71 6.31 -0.03
N VAL A 234 3.67 6.17 -1.36
CA VAL A 234 2.64 6.80 -2.20
C VAL A 234 1.26 6.22 -1.88
N LEU A 235 1.15 4.91 -1.60
CA LEU A 235 -0.09 4.30 -1.13
C LEU A 235 -0.53 4.88 0.22
N GLU A 236 0.41 5.13 1.14
CA GLU A 236 0.07 5.75 2.43
C GLU A 236 -0.48 7.18 2.25
N PHE A 237 0.19 8.01 1.44
CA PHE A 237 -0.36 9.32 1.07
C PHE A 237 -1.72 9.20 0.39
N PHE A 238 -1.90 8.23 -0.50
CA PHE A 238 -3.16 7.99 -1.18
C PHE A 238 -4.28 7.66 -0.18
N ARG A 239 -4.04 6.75 0.78
CA ARG A 239 -5.01 6.39 1.83
C ARG A 239 -5.38 7.60 2.68
N LEU A 240 -4.40 8.37 3.12
CA LEU A 240 -4.59 9.54 3.98
C LEU A 240 -5.35 10.66 3.24
N LEU A 241 -4.91 11.03 2.04
CA LEU A 241 -5.55 12.07 1.22
C LEU A 241 -6.97 11.69 0.79
N ARG A 242 -7.23 10.40 0.53
CA ARG A 242 -8.59 9.92 0.23
C ARG A 242 -9.54 10.13 1.40
N LYS A 243 -9.06 9.95 2.64
CA LYS A 243 -9.87 10.16 3.85
C LYS A 243 -10.11 11.65 4.12
N VAL A 244 -9.07 12.47 3.96
CA VAL A 244 -9.10 13.89 4.34
C VAL A 244 -9.72 14.78 3.26
N CYS A 245 -9.38 14.56 1.98
CA CYS A 245 -9.74 15.47 0.90
C CYS A 245 -9.98 14.76 -0.47
N PRO A 246 -10.98 13.86 -0.57
CA PRO A 246 -11.18 13.01 -1.75
C PRO A 246 -11.51 13.75 -3.05
N ARG A 247 -11.92 15.02 -2.98
CA ARG A 247 -12.26 15.86 -4.15
C ARG A 247 -11.20 16.90 -4.48
N ASN A 248 -10.09 16.95 -3.75
CA ASN A 248 -9.06 17.97 -3.94
C ASN A 248 -8.12 17.60 -5.12
N LYS A 249 -7.61 18.62 -5.82
CA LYS A 249 -6.61 18.45 -6.88
C LYS A 249 -5.34 17.72 -6.39
N LEU A 250 -4.99 17.84 -5.11
CA LEU A 250 -3.86 17.11 -4.53
C LEU A 250 -4.09 15.60 -4.48
N TYR A 251 -5.31 15.14 -4.14
CA TYR A 251 -5.67 13.72 -4.21
C TYR A 251 -5.59 13.20 -5.64
N VAL A 252 -6.06 13.99 -6.62
CA VAL A 252 -5.92 13.64 -8.04
C VAL A 252 -4.45 13.55 -8.47
N SER A 253 -3.60 14.46 -7.99
CA SER A 253 -2.15 14.40 -8.21
C SER A 253 -1.54 13.12 -7.64
N CYS A 254 -1.86 12.78 -6.39
CA CYS A 254 -1.41 11.56 -5.73
C CYS A 254 -1.86 10.31 -6.50
N ARG A 255 -3.12 10.26 -6.94
CA ARG A 255 -3.63 9.15 -7.76
C ARG A 255 -2.89 9.04 -9.09
N ASN A 256 -2.56 10.14 -9.74
CA ASN A 256 -1.79 10.09 -11.00
C ASN A 256 -0.37 9.54 -10.74
N THR A 257 0.32 10.02 -9.70
CA THR A 257 1.64 9.51 -9.30
C THR A 257 1.59 8.02 -8.96
N LEU A 258 0.58 7.58 -8.20
CA LEU A 258 0.37 6.17 -7.91
C LEU A 258 0.18 5.35 -9.18
N GLY A 259 -0.58 5.86 -10.15
CA GLY A 259 -0.76 5.21 -11.46
C GLY A 259 0.57 5.05 -12.20
N SER A 260 1.39 6.10 -12.28
CA SER A 260 2.71 6.04 -12.93
C SER A 260 3.66 5.05 -12.25
N VAL A 261 3.71 5.04 -10.91
CA VAL A 261 4.53 4.08 -10.16
C VAL A 261 4.05 2.64 -10.38
N LEU A 262 2.73 2.41 -10.39
CA LEU A 262 2.17 1.08 -10.65
C LEU A 262 2.48 0.58 -12.07
N GLU A 263 2.43 1.47 -13.06
CA GLU A 263 2.77 1.19 -14.45
C GLU A 263 4.25 0.81 -14.59
N SER A 264 5.15 1.59 -14.01
CA SER A 264 6.58 1.31 -13.96
C SER A 264 6.89 -0.05 -13.31
N VAL A 265 6.27 -0.34 -12.15
CA VAL A 265 6.41 -1.64 -11.47
C VAL A 265 5.87 -2.78 -12.33
N TYR A 266 4.76 -2.58 -13.03
CA TYR A 266 4.17 -3.63 -13.88
C TYR A 266 5.06 -3.96 -15.09
N SER A 267 5.67 -2.94 -15.71
CA SER A 267 6.55 -3.06 -16.87
C SER A 267 7.95 -3.59 -16.54
N SER A 268 8.45 -3.36 -15.32
CA SER A 268 9.78 -3.80 -14.89
C SER A 268 10.04 -5.33 -14.93
N GLY A 269 8.99 -6.15 -15.05
CA GLY A 269 9.10 -7.61 -15.11
C GLY A 269 9.52 -8.29 -13.81
N GLU A 270 9.80 -7.52 -12.75
CA GLU A 270 10.14 -8.03 -11.42
C GLU A 270 8.94 -8.69 -10.70
N SER A 271 9.19 -9.21 -9.48
CA SER A 271 8.17 -9.87 -8.65
C SER A 271 6.91 -9.00 -8.46
N ARG A 272 5.83 -9.39 -9.14
CA ARG A 272 4.49 -8.78 -9.09
C ARG A 272 3.69 -9.13 -7.82
N SER A 273 4.31 -9.81 -6.86
CA SER A 273 3.69 -10.25 -5.59
C SER A 273 3.12 -9.10 -4.77
N CYS A 274 3.69 -7.89 -4.88
CA CYS A 274 3.18 -6.71 -4.18
C CYS A 274 1.75 -6.31 -4.61
N PHE A 275 1.29 -6.72 -5.80
CA PHE A 275 -0.06 -6.43 -6.26
C PHE A 275 -1.14 -7.24 -5.52
N LEU A 276 -0.78 -8.37 -4.91
CA LEU A 276 -1.71 -9.22 -4.15
C LEU A 276 -2.26 -8.48 -2.92
N SER A 277 -1.45 -7.68 -2.24
CA SER A 277 -1.84 -6.98 -1.01
C SER A 277 -2.57 -5.66 -1.25
N ILE A 278 -2.45 -5.05 -2.43
CA ILE A 278 -2.96 -3.70 -2.70
C ILE A 278 -4.24 -3.66 -3.54
N GLY A 279 -4.73 -4.81 -4.05
CA GLY A 279 -5.86 -4.89 -4.97
C GLY A 279 -7.12 -4.16 -4.48
N ASP A 280 -7.50 -4.39 -3.23
CA ASP A 280 -8.67 -3.74 -2.61
C ASP A 280 -8.50 -2.23 -2.47
N GLU A 281 -7.26 -1.76 -2.34
CA GLU A 281 -6.95 -0.34 -2.16
C GLU A 281 -7.06 0.47 -3.44
N ILE A 282 -6.65 -0.15 -4.56
CA ILE A 282 -6.65 0.44 -5.90
C ILE A 282 -7.99 0.28 -6.62
N PHE A 283 -8.84 -0.68 -6.21
CA PHE A 283 -10.18 -0.88 -6.80
C PHE A 283 -11.01 0.41 -6.89
N PRO A 284 -11.08 1.27 -5.85
CA PRO A 284 -11.76 2.57 -5.94
C PRO A 284 -11.26 3.47 -7.08
N CYS A 285 -9.96 3.43 -7.42
CA CYS A 285 -9.41 4.19 -8.54
C CYS A 285 -9.99 3.71 -9.87
N VAL A 286 -9.98 2.40 -10.12
CA VAL A 286 -10.55 1.80 -11.34
C VAL A 286 -12.03 2.17 -11.45
N ARG A 287 -12.78 2.07 -10.36
CA ARG A 287 -14.21 2.44 -10.32
C ARG A 287 -14.45 3.91 -10.63
N GLU A 288 -13.66 4.82 -10.06
CA GLU A 288 -13.81 6.26 -10.31
C GLU A 288 -13.45 6.62 -11.75
N LEU A 289 -12.34 6.10 -12.25
CA LEU A 289 -11.87 6.37 -13.61
C LEU A 289 -12.81 5.77 -14.66
N ALA A 290 -13.28 4.53 -14.46
CA ALA A 290 -14.25 3.90 -15.36
C ALA A 290 -15.59 4.67 -15.41
N LYS A 291 -16.06 5.21 -14.28
CA LYS A 291 -17.26 6.08 -14.28
C LYS A 291 -17.07 7.33 -15.12
N LEU A 292 -15.89 7.96 -15.07
CA LEU A 292 -15.56 9.12 -15.90
C LEU A 292 -15.49 8.74 -17.37
N MET A 293 -14.89 7.59 -17.71
CA MET A 293 -14.87 7.07 -19.08
C MET A 293 -16.28 6.82 -19.62
N VAL A 294 -17.15 6.15 -18.84
CA VAL A 294 -18.55 5.91 -19.23
C VAL A 294 -19.26 7.23 -19.51
N LYS A 295 -19.07 8.24 -18.65
CA LYS A 295 -19.68 9.56 -18.86
C LYS A 295 -19.22 10.18 -20.18
N GLN A 296 -17.92 10.21 -20.44
CA GLN A 296 -17.36 10.76 -21.68
C GLN A 296 -17.76 10.00 -22.95
N LEU A 297 -18.00 8.69 -22.86
CA LEU A 297 -18.49 7.89 -24.00
C LEU A 297 -19.98 8.14 -24.30
N VAL A 298 -20.75 8.55 -23.29
CA VAL A 298 -22.21 8.75 -23.39
C VAL A 298 -22.58 10.21 -23.62
N ASP A 299 -21.77 11.18 -23.20
CA ASP A 299 -22.06 12.61 -23.39
C ASP A 299 -22.27 12.95 -24.89
N ASP A 300 -23.38 13.62 -25.19
CA ASP A 300 -24.02 13.75 -26.51
C ASP A 300 -23.51 14.92 -27.37
N ASP A 301 -22.47 15.64 -26.96
CA ASP A 301 -21.94 16.71 -27.79
C ASP A 301 -21.26 16.11 -29.03
N ASP A 302 -21.80 16.41 -30.21
CA ASP A 302 -21.30 15.96 -31.53
C ASP A 302 -19.83 16.38 -31.80
N ASP A 303 -19.26 17.26 -30.97
CA ASP A 303 -17.86 17.70 -31.01
C ASP A 303 -17.00 17.23 -29.81
N SER A 304 -17.61 16.67 -28.76
CA SER A 304 -16.86 16.02 -27.68
C SER A 304 -16.46 14.62 -28.14
N GLY A 305 -15.20 14.48 -28.57
CA GLY A 305 -14.63 13.17 -28.86
C GLY A 305 -14.60 12.25 -27.63
N PRO A 306 -14.24 10.98 -27.80
CA PRO A 306 -14.03 10.05 -26.68
C PRO A 306 -12.99 10.56 -25.68
N PRO A 307 -12.87 9.88 -24.51
CA PRO A 307 -11.86 10.20 -23.49
C PRO A 307 -10.50 10.54 -24.09
N SER A 308 -9.86 11.59 -23.60
CA SER A 308 -8.49 11.93 -23.99
C SER A 308 -7.55 10.72 -23.76
N PRO A 309 -6.52 10.52 -24.61
CA PRO A 309 -5.61 9.36 -24.55
C PRO A 309 -5.01 9.17 -23.16
N CYS A 310 -4.70 10.28 -22.50
CA CYS A 310 -4.18 10.34 -21.14
C CYS A 310 -5.12 9.68 -20.10
N TYR A 311 -6.44 9.66 -20.33
CA TYR A 311 -7.40 9.03 -19.40
C TYR A 311 -7.48 7.52 -19.57
N VAL A 312 -7.36 7.00 -20.79
CA VAL A 312 -7.40 5.55 -21.03
C VAL A 312 -6.14 4.90 -20.43
N GLN A 313 -4.98 5.54 -20.60
CA GLN A 313 -3.73 5.09 -19.96
C GLN A 313 -3.85 5.05 -18.44
N LYS A 314 -4.45 6.08 -17.83
CA LYS A 314 -4.71 6.09 -16.39
C LYS A 314 -5.60 4.94 -15.93
N VAL A 315 -6.55 4.48 -16.74
CA VAL A 315 -7.40 3.35 -16.35
C VAL A 315 -6.61 2.05 -16.47
N SER A 316 -5.81 1.92 -17.53
CA SER A 316 -4.92 0.77 -17.75
C SER A 316 -3.93 0.59 -16.59
N SER A 317 -3.29 1.68 -16.13
CA SER A 317 -2.27 1.62 -15.07
C SER A 317 -2.79 1.11 -13.72
N PHE A 318 -4.08 1.29 -13.42
CA PHE A 318 -4.72 0.67 -12.24
C PHE A 318 -5.36 -0.68 -12.54
N TRP A 319 -5.82 -0.89 -13.77
CA TRP A 319 -6.50 -2.11 -14.17
C TRP A 319 -5.56 -3.32 -14.19
N GLN A 320 -4.35 -3.18 -14.77
CA GLN A 320 -3.42 -4.32 -14.88
C GLN A 320 -2.98 -4.88 -13.51
N PRO A 321 -2.57 -4.05 -12.53
CA PRO A 321 -2.27 -4.53 -11.18
C PRO A 321 -3.49 -5.15 -10.48
N LEU A 322 -4.69 -4.59 -10.68
CA LEU A 322 -5.92 -5.12 -10.09
C LEU A 322 -6.28 -6.49 -10.69
N ARG A 323 -6.18 -6.63 -12.01
CA ARG A 323 -6.39 -7.90 -12.73
C ARG A 323 -5.43 -8.96 -12.22
N TYR A 324 -4.14 -8.61 -12.10
CA TYR A 324 -3.12 -9.51 -11.55
C TYR A 324 -3.47 -9.95 -10.13
N SER A 325 -3.87 -9.01 -9.26
CA SER A 325 -4.29 -9.29 -7.89
C SER A 325 -5.43 -10.30 -7.83
N ILE A 326 -6.47 -10.12 -8.66
CA ILE A 326 -7.64 -11.01 -8.70
C ILE A 326 -7.27 -12.40 -9.24
N GLN A 327 -6.44 -12.46 -10.29
CA GLN A 327 -6.07 -13.72 -10.93
C GLN A 327 -5.18 -14.60 -10.04
N ASN A 328 -4.32 -13.99 -9.23
CA ASN A 328 -3.30 -14.69 -8.46
C ASN A 328 -3.64 -14.80 -6.96
N GLN A 329 -4.91 -14.56 -6.58
CA GLN A 329 -5.39 -14.76 -5.20
C GLN A 329 -5.51 -16.24 -4.79
N ALA A 330 -5.56 -17.16 -5.75
CA ALA A 330 -5.63 -18.61 -5.52
C ALA A 330 -4.58 -19.34 -6.39
N GLU A 331 -4.18 -20.55 -5.98
CA GLU A 331 -3.19 -21.38 -6.70
C GLU A 331 -3.59 -21.71 -8.15
N THR A 332 -4.88 -21.66 -8.47
CA THR A 332 -5.40 -21.77 -9.84
C THR A 332 -6.56 -20.81 -10.03
N PHE A 333 -6.43 -19.89 -11.00
CA PHE A 333 -7.52 -18.98 -11.34
C PHE A 333 -8.67 -19.75 -11.98
N THR A 334 -9.85 -19.65 -11.40
CA THR A 334 -11.11 -20.12 -12.00
C THR A 334 -11.93 -18.91 -12.43
N LEU A 335 -12.53 -19.00 -13.62
CA LEU A 335 -13.41 -17.94 -14.14
C LEU A 335 -14.53 -17.69 -13.13
N ILE A 336 -14.82 -16.40 -12.88
CA ILE A 336 -15.86 -16.02 -11.93
C ILE A 336 -17.21 -16.41 -12.53
N ALA A 337 -17.86 -17.40 -11.90
CA ALA A 337 -19.18 -17.87 -12.27
C ALA A 337 -20.25 -16.82 -11.93
N LEU A 338 -21.27 -16.72 -12.79
CA LEU A 338 -22.46 -15.91 -12.55
C LEU A 338 -23.54 -16.80 -11.92
N PRO A 339 -24.32 -16.33 -10.92
CA PRO A 339 -24.51 -14.94 -10.48
C PRO A 339 -23.53 -14.49 -9.40
N LEU A 340 -23.25 -13.18 -9.39
CA LEU A 340 -22.24 -12.58 -8.51
C LEU A 340 -22.81 -12.23 -7.13
N GLN A 341 -22.03 -12.49 -6.09
CA GLN A 341 -22.29 -11.96 -4.75
C GLN A 341 -21.94 -10.46 -4.68
N ASN A 342 -22.41 -9.76 -3.65
CA ASN A 342 -22.25 -8.30 -3.48
C ASN A 342 -20.83 -7.89 -3.03
N ASN A 343 -19.80 -8.54 -3.58
CA ASN A 343 -18.38 -8.39 -3.27
C ASN A 343 -17.67 -7.47 -4.32
N VAL A 344 -16.35 -7.33 -4.23
CA VAL A 344 -15.54 -6.51 -5.15
C VAL A 344 -15.68 -7.00 -6.60
N GLN A 345 -15.68 -8.32 -6.81
CA GLN A 345 -15.86 -8.94 -8.13
C GLN A 345 -17.24 -8.60 -8.74
N GLY A 346 -18.31 -8.66 -7.95
CA GLY A 346 -19.65 -8.23 -8.36
C GLY A 346 -19.70 -6.76 -8.81
N LYS A 347 -19.06 -5.88 -8.03
CA LYS A 347 -18.96 -4.45 -8.38
C LYS A 347 -18.13 -4.21 -9.63
N LEU A 348 -17.08 -5.00 -9.85
CA LEU A 348 -16.23 -4.93 -11.04
C LEU A 348 -16.97 -5.38 -12.29
N TYR A 349 -17.79 -6.42 -12.20
CA TYR A 349 -18.64 -6.83 -13.31
C TYR A 349 -19.63 -5.75 -13.74
N HIS A 350 -20.25 -5.05 -12.77
CA HIS A 350 -21.13 -3.91 -13.09
C HIS A 350 -20.38 -2.78 -13.81
N ILE A 351 -19.10 -2.58 -13.49
CA ILE A 351 -18.23 -1.63 -14.21
C ILE A 351 -18.02 -2.12 -15.64
N PHE A 352 -17.68 -3.40 -15.83
CA PHE A 352 -17.53 -4.03 -17.14
C PHE A 352 -18.79 -3.89 -17.99
N GLU A 353 -19.97 -4.24 -17.47
CA GLU A 353 -21.24 -4.12 -18.21
C GLU A 353 -21.55 -2.66 -18.59
N LYS A 354 -21.31 -1.71 -17.67
CA LYS A 354 -21.51 -0.29 -17.97
C LYS A 354 -20.57 0.23 -19.06
N LEU A 355 -19.30 -0.16 -19.00
CA LEU A 355 -18.33 0.20 -20.04
C LEU A 355 -18.70 -0.43 -21.37
N LEU A 356 -19.05 -1.72 -21.39
CA LEU A 356 -19.46 -2.43 -22.61
C LEU A 356 -20.69 -1.76 -23.27
N ASN A 357 -21.70 -1.41 -22.47
CA ASN A 357 -22.89 -0.72 -22.96
C ASN A 357 -22.59 0.70 -23.44
N ALA A 358 -21.75 1.45 -22.72
CA ALA A 358 -21.32 2.78 -23.13
C ALA A 358 -20.52 2.75 -24.44
N MET A 359 -19.63 1.76 -24.57
CA MET A 359 -18.87 1.51 -25.78
C MET A 359 -19.78 1.21 -26.97
N GLY A 360 -20.81 0.38 -26.77
CA GLY A 360 -21.79 0.10 -27.82
C GLY A 360 -22.57 1.31 -28.30
N LYS A 361 -22.91 2.24 -27.40
CA LYS A 361 -23.50 3.54 -27.76
C LYS A 361 -22.51 4.41 -28.54
N GLY A 362 -21.28 4.52 -28.06
CA GLY A 362 -20.21 5.27 -28.74
C GLY A 362 -19.95 4.74 -30.16
N MET A 363 -19.90 3.41 -30.33
CA MET A 363 -19.70 2.80 -31.64
C MET A 363 -20.91 3.02 -32.57
N SER A 364 -22.14 2.99 -32.05
CA SER A 364 -23.33 3.34 -32.84
C SER A 364 -23.31 4.79 -33.33
N ARG A 365 -22.79 5.72 -32.52
CA ARG A 365 -22.56 7.12 -32.93
C ARG A 365 -21.48 7.19 -34.01
N LEU A 366 -20.40 6.43 -33.86
CA LEU A 366 -19.35 6.35 -34.87
C LEU A 366 -19.88 5.86 -36.22
N GLU A 367 -20.79 4.87 -36.24
CA GLU A 367 -21.45 4.42 -37.47
C GLU A 367 -22.24 5.54 -38.14
N SER A 368 -22.93 6.37 -37.34
CA SER A 368 -23.67 7.52 -37.86
C SER A 368 -22.74 8.60 -38.45
N ILE A 369 -21.57 8.83 -37.83
CA ILE A 369 -20.55 9.76 -38.34
C ILE A 369 -19.90 9.21 -39.61
N LEU A 370 -19.57 7.92 -39.63
CA LEU A 370 -19.03 7.23 -40.80
C LEU A 370 -19.98 7.31 -41.99
N ALA A 371 -21.28 7.11 -41.76
CA ALA A 371 -22.30 7.25 -42.80
C ALA A 371 -22.37 8.69 -43.38
N ARG A 372 -22.06 9.71 -42.57
CA ARG A 372 -22.11 11.13 -43.00
C ARG A 372 -20.82 11.63 -43.64
N ARG A 373 -19.64 11.24 -43.11
CA ARG A 373 -18.32 11.80 -43.48
C ARG A 373 -17.41 10.82 -44.22
N GLY A 374 -17.74 9.54 -44.25
CA GLY A 374 -16.91 8.49 -44.88
C GLY A 374 -15.58 8.18 -44.16
N ALA A 375 -15.22 8.93 -43.11
CA ALA A 375 -13.96 8.75 -42.39
C ALA A 375 -14.11 8.89 -40.87
N VAL A 376 -13.35 8.08 -40.13
CA VAL A 376 -13.25 8.13 -38.67
C VAL A 376 -12.38 9.31 -38.25
N SER A 377 -12.76 10.09 -37.24
CA SER A 377 -11.93 11.21 -36.75
C SER A 377 -10.73 10.73 -35.94
N ALA A 378 -9.63 11.50 -35.89
CA ALA A 378 -8.47 11.18 -35.05
C ALA A 378 -8.83 11.07 -33.55
N LYS A 379 -9.89 11.75 -33.10
CA LYS A 379 -10.40 11.64 -31.73
C LYS A 379 -10.77 10.19 -31.38
N CYS A 380 -11.17 9.36 -32.36
CA CYS A 380 -11.61 7.98 -32.16
C CYS A 380 -10.50 6.95 -31.92
N SER A 381 -9.21 7.34 -31.96
CA SER A 381 -8.09 6.42 -31.73
C SER A 381 -8.22 5.63 -30.42
N HIS A 382 -8.77 6.27 -29.39
CA HIS A 382 -8.92 5.71 -28.05
C HIS A 382 -9.97 4.60 -27.95
N TYR A 383 -10.85 4.44 -28.95
CA TYR A 383 -11.87 3.39 -28.94
C TYR A 383 -11.24 1.98 -28.87
N LEU A 384 -10.13 1.75 -29.58
CA LEU A 384 -9.42 0.47 -29.53
C LEU A 384 -8.81 0.21 -28.15
N ALA A 385 -8.19 1.21 -27.54
CA ALA A 385 -7.62 1.08 -26.19
C ALA A 385 -8.70 0.81 -25.12
N ILE A 386 -9.89 1.44 -25.24
CA ILE A 386 -11.03 1.16 -24.36
C ILE A 386 -11.55 -0.28 -24.58
N LEU A 387 -11.65 -0.72 -25.84
CA LEU A 387 -12.03 -2.10 -26.14
C LEU A 387 -11.02 -3.12 -25.62
N LYS A 388 -9.71 -2.82 -25.64
CA LYS A 388 -8.66 -3.65 -25.03
C LYS A 388 -8.88 -3.80 -23.51
N ILE A 389 -9.21 -2.70 -22.81
CA ILE A 389 -9.56 -2.75 -21.38
C ILE A 389 -10.84 -3.60 -21.16
N VAL A 390 -11.89 -3.38 -21.96
CA VAL A 390 -13.15 -4.14 -21.84
C VAL A 390 -12.94 -5.62 -22.15
N SER A 391 -12.12 -5.96 -23.15
CA SER A 391 -11.75 -7.34 -23.49
C SER A 391 -11.01 -8.00 -22.33
N SER A 392 -9.99 -7.34 -21.78
CA SER A 392 -9.24 -7.89 -20.64
C SER A 392 -10.09 -8.01 -19.35
N MET A 393 -11.09 -7.14 -19.15
CA MET A 393 -12.10 -7.30 -18.10
C MET A 393 -12.96 -8.54 -18.31
N SER A 394 -13.28 -8.87 -19.57
CA SER A 394 -14.14 -10.00 -19.91
C SER A 394 -13.52 -11.35 -19.57
N GLU A 395 -12.19 -11.45 -19.57
CA GLU A 395 -11.43 -12.66 -19.23
C GLU A 395 -11.58 -13.10 -17.77
N LEU A 396 -12.09 -12.23 -16.89
CA LEU A 396 -12.33 -12.60 -15.50
C LEU A 396 -13.62 -13.39 -15.29
N TYR A 397 -14.56 -13.34 -16.24
CA TYR A 397 -15.93 -13.80 -16.05
C TYR A 397 -16.29 -14.90 -17.05
N GLN A 398 -17.00 -15.92 -16.56
CA GLN A 398 -17.58 -16.92 -17.44
C GLN A 398 -18.63 -16.27 -18.37
N GLY A 399 -18.53 -16.53 -19.67
CA GLY A 399 -19.43 -15.92 -20.66
C GLY A 399 -19.07 -14.45 -21.02
N GLY A 400 -17.96 -13.91 -20.48
CA GLY A 400 -17.55 -12.52 -20.67
C GLY A 400 -17.13 -12.22 -22.12
N LYS A 401 -16.25 -13.05 -22.69
CA LYS A 401 -15.75 -12.89 -24.07
C LYS A 401 -16.89 -12.92 -25.10
N GLU A 402 -17.90 -13.76 -24.88
CA GLU A 402 -19.09 -13.89 -25.71
C GLU A 402 -19.93 -12.60 -25.70
N ARG A 403 -19.91 -11.83 -24.60
CA ARG A 403 -20.58 -10.52 -24.56
C ARG A 403 -19.86 -9.49 -25.41
N VAL A 404 -18.53 -9.46 -25.32
CA VAL A 404 -17.69 -8.57 -26.13
C VAL A 404 -17.86 -8.92 -27.61
N ALA A 405 -17.78 -10.22 -27.95
CA ALA A 405 -17.96 -10.71 -29.31
C ALA A 405 -19.33 -10.33 -29.89
N ARG A 406 -20.41 -10.43 -29.10
CA ARG A 406 -21.76 -9.98 -29.52
C ARG A 406 -21.81 -8.49 -29.81
N LEU A 407 -21.19 -7.65 -28.97
CA LEU A 407 -21.12 -6.22 -29.21
C LEU A 407 -20.38 -5.92 -30.52
N LEU A 408 -19.17 -6.46 -30.68
CA LEU A 408 -18.35 -6.24 -31.87
C LEU A 408 -19.04 -6.75 -33.13
N SER A 409 -19.72 -7.89 -33.05
CA SER A 409 -20.49 -8.47 -34.17
C SER A 409 -21.74 -7.65 -34.53
N SER A 410 -22.34 -6.94 -33.58
CA SER A 410 -23.43 -6.00 -33.86
C SER A 410 -22.95 -4.67 -34.44
N ARG A 411 -21.67 -4.35 -34.27
CA ARG A 411 -21.02 -3.09 -34.64
C ARG A 411 -19.83 -3.29 -35.59
N LYS A 412 -19.95 -4.24 -36.53
CA LYS A 412 -18.85 -4.65 -37.43
C LYS A 412 -18.27 -3.50 -38.25
N ALA A 413 -19.13 -2.60 -38.73
CA ALA A 413 -18.72 -1.49 -39.59
C ALA A 413 -17.84 -0.50 -38.82
N SER A 414 -18.28 -0.05 -37.65
CA SER A 414 -17.48 0.83 -36.79
C SER A 414 -16.22 0.15 -36.26
N PHE A 415 -16.30 -1.11 -35.85
CA PHE A 415 -15.12 -1.85 -35.39
C PHE A 415 -14.08 -2.00 -36.48
N GLY A 416 -14.49 -2.42 -37.69
CA GLY A 416 -13.57 -2.59 -38.81
C GLY A 416 -12.88 -1.28 -39.22
N ALA A 417 -13.62 -0.17 -39.25
CA ALA A 417 -13.08 1.15 -39.54
C ALA A 417 -12.06 1.62 -38.48
N LEU A 418 -12.29 1.30 -37.21
CA LEU A 418 -11.34 1.59 -36.12
C LEU A 418 -10.04 0.78 -36.29
N VAL A 419 -10.15 -0.52 -36.57
CA VAL A 419 -8.98 -1.39 -36.79
C VAL A 419 -8.16 -0.89 -37.96
N LEU A 420 -8.78 -0.61 -39.10
CA LEU A 420 -8.07 -0.16 -40.30
C LEU A 420 -7.35 1.17 -40.10
N LYS A 421 -7.93 2.07 -39.30
CA LYS A 421 -7.36 3.41 -39.11
C LYS A 421 -6.28 3.48 -38.04
N PHE A 422 -6.41 2.69 -36.97
CA PHE A 422 -5.63 2.88 -35.75
C PHE A 422 -4.77 1.68 -35.36
N ALA A 423 -4.94 0.50 -35.96
CA ALA A 423 -4.00 -0.59 -35.75
C ALA A 423 -2.75 -0.38 -36.61
N LYS A 424 -1.58 -0.25 -35.97
CA LYS A 424 -0.29 0.01 -36.64
C LYS A 424 0.83 -0.90 -36.10
N THR A 425 1.86 -1.12 -36.91
CA THR A 425 3.10 -1.84 -36.52
C THR A 425 3.96 -0.89 -35.68
N GLY A 426 4.47 -1.35 -34.53
CA GLY A 426 5.45 -0.62 -33.73
C GLY A 426 4.91 0.27 -32.59
N ASP A 427 3.60 0.38 -32.37
CA ASP A 427 3.09 0.94 -31.11
C ASP A 427 3.28 -0.09 -29.98
N ASP A 428 3.63 0.38 -28.78
CA ASP A 428 3.70 -0.38 -27.50
C ASP A 428 2.35 -1.08 -27.15
N ASP A 429 1.32 -0.86 -27.97
CA ASP A 429 -0.04 -1.32 -27.82
C ASP A 429 -0.26 -2.61 -28.63
N ASP A 430 0.10 -3.74 -28.03
CA ASP A 430 -0.14 -5.07 -28.62
C ASP A 430 -1.63 -5.25 -29.00
N HIS A 431 -1.90 -5.32 -30.29
CA HIS A 431 -3.23 -5.52 -30.88
C HIS A 431 -3.62 -7.00 -30.98
N GLN A 432 -2.83 -7.92 -30.40
CA GLN A 432 -3.06 -9.36 -30.47
C GLN A 432 -4.44 -9.78 -29.93
N TRP A 433 -4.99 -9.03 -28.96
CA TRP A 433 -6.33 -9.27 -28.42
C TRP A 433 -7.45 -9.22 -29.50
N ILE A 434 -7.24 -8.49 -30.61
CA ILE A 434 -8.23 -8.37 -31.69
C ILE A 434 -8.42 -9.71 -32.41
N PHE A 435 -7.38 -10.55 -32.49
CA PHE A 435 -7.46 -11.85 -33.14
C PHE A 435 -8.39 -12.82 -32.41
N GLU A 436 -8.59 -12.65 -31.10
CA GLU A 436 -9.58 -13.41 -30.35
C GLU A 436 -11.01 -13.18 -30.86
N TYR A 437 -11.25 -12.03 -31.50
CA TYR A 437 -12.54 -11.61 -32.04
C TYR A 437 -12.56 -11.57 -33.58
N LYS A 438 -11.74 -12.39 -34.24
CA LYS A 438 -11.64 -12.43 -35.72
C LYS A 438 -12.98 -12.54 -36.45
N GLU A 439 -13.97 -13.23 -35.87
CA GLU A 439 -15.32 -13.38 -36.46
C GLU A 439 -16.15 -12.08 -36.48
N ALA A 440 -15.79 -11.14 -35.61
CA ALA A 440 -16.38 -9.82 -35.52
C ALA A 440 -15.67 -8.77 -36.39
N THR A 441 -14.56 -9.13 -37.05
CA THR A 441 -13.81 -8.23 -37.94
C THR A 441 -14.20 -8.42 -39.42
N THR A 442 -14.02 -7.38 -40.24
CA THR A 442 -14.25 -7.47 -41.69
C THR A 442 -13.09 -8.21 -42.38
N PHE A 443 -13.29 -8.65 -43.62
CA PHE A 443 -12.20 -9.21 -44.42
C PHE A 443 -11.02 -8.24 -44.54
N GLU A 444 -11.31 -6.96 -44.79
CA GLU A 444 -10.30 -5.92 -44.94
C GLU A 444 -9.51 -5.69 -43.65
N SER A 445 -10.19 -5.65 -42.49
CA SER A 445 -9.51 -5.55 -41.19
C SER A 445 -8.64 -6.77 -40.88
N ARG A 446 -9.06 -7.98 -41.25
CA ARG A 446 -8.23 -9.20 -41.08
C ARG A 446 -7.00 -9.17 -41.98
N ARG A 447 -7.15 -8.74 -43.23
CA ARG A 447 -6.02 -8.56 -44.14
C ARG A 447 -5.03 -7.54 -43.57
N HIS A 448 -5.53 -6.39 -43.09
CA HIS A 448 -4.71 -5.37 -42.45
C HIS A 448 -3.94 -5.91 -41.26
N LEU A 449 -4.62 -6.53 -40.30
CA LEU A 449 -3.99 -7.14 -39.11
C LEU A 449 -2.97 -8.22 -39.47
N ALA A 450 -3.23 -9.02 -40.51
CA ALA A 450 -2.27 -10.03 -40.97
C ALA A 450 -1.02 -9.39 -41.58
N MET A 451 -1.15 -8.27 -42.30
CA MET A 451 0.02 -7.53 -42.81
C MET A 451 0.89 -6.98 -41.67
N LEU A 452 0.28 -6.53 -40.56
CA LEU A 452 1.01 -6.04 -39.38
C LEU A 452 1.81 -7.13 -38.64
N LEU A 453 1.57 -8.42 -38.91
CA LEU A 453 2.30 -9.54 -38.29
C LEU A 453 3.62 -9.84 -38.99
N PHE A 454 3.83 -9.32 -40.20
CA PHE A 454 5.09 -9.48 -40.91
C PHE A 454 6.01 -8.30 -40.52
N PRO A 455 7.28 -8.55 -40.15
CA PRO A 455 8.23 -7.45 -40.00
C PRO A 455 8.32 -6.70 -41.32
N ASP A 456 8.34 -5.37 -41.26
CA ASP A 456 8.64 -4.56 -42.43
C ASP A 456 9.97 -5.07 -42.98
N VAL A 457 9.96 -5.51 -44.24
CA VAL A 457 11.21 -5.79 -44.95
C VAL A 457 11.90 -4.45 -44.99
N GLU A 458 12.94 -4.27 -44.15
CA GLU A 458 13.93 -3.24 -44.41
C GLU A 458 14.38 -3.53 -45.84
N GLU A 459 13.93 -2.71 -46.79
CA GLU A 459 14.63 -2.56 -48.04
C GLU A 459 16.02 -2.06 -47.61
N GLU A 460 16.93 -3.02 -47.39
CA GLU A 460 18.35 -2.79 -47.54
C GLU A 460 18.49 -2.26 -48.97
N GLU A 461 18.39 -0.93 -49.11
CA GLU A 461 19.02 -0.23 -50.22
C GLU A 461 20.50 -0.61 -50.07
N GLU A 462 20.88 -1.71 -50.73
CA GLU A 462 22.26 -2.02 -51.05
C GLU A 462 22.79 -0.79 -51.78
N ASP A 463 23.48 0.07 -51.03
CA ASP A 463 24.35 1.13 -51.54
C ASP A 463 25.41 0.48 -52.43
N TYR A 464 25.04 0.21 -53.69
CA TYR A 464 25.95 0.08 -54.80
C TYR A 464 26.18 1.48 -55.37
N GLU A 465 27.19 2.18 -54.85
CA GLU A 465 28.27 2.83 -55.64
C GLU A 465 29.34 3.49 -54.78
#